data_AF-A0A936VEN9-F1
#
_entry.id   AF-A0A936VEN9-F1
#
_cell.length_a   1.000
_cell.length_b   1.000
_cell.length_c   1.000
_cell.angle_alpha   90.00
_cell.angle_beta   90.00
_cell.angle_gamma   90.00
#
_symmetry.space_group_name_H-M   'P 1'
#
loop_
_entity.id
_entity.type
_entity.pdbx_description
1 polymer ?
#
loop_
_entity_poly.entity_id
_entity_poly.type
_entity_poly.pdbx_seq_one_letter_code
_entity_poly.pdbx_strand_id
1 'polypeptide(L)'
;MKQETKLDRFAKYAWYVLAWNVVVIVWGVFLRASKSGDGCGEHWLTCNGELIPSAPQFKTVIEFSHRMTTVIDGFLMLILLIWAIRIWQKMRDRRSRIILYSVIGAVFFVITEAAVGAGLVLTGNTAVAVTDTRPFWAMGHLVNTFVLLVFLVMTVWLAKRERQFAARPERKVVVLVAIAFAALLLVGMSGTLAALSNMLFPSASLAEGIAKDFSASSNVVLRLRLSHPILSVLTGVYLIFLAGWLKSRRPASGDVRWWSGRCRRWS
;
A
#
# COMPACT_ATOMS: atom_id res chain seq x y z
N MET A 1 -26.68 4.07 21.44
CA MET A 1 -25.65 4.09 22.52
C MET A 1 -24.78 2.83 22.66
N LYS A 2 -25.17 1.71 23.31
CA LYS A 2 -24.22 0.61 23.64
C LYS A 2 -23.61 -0.14 22.44
N GLN A 3 -24.22 -0.04 21.25
CA GLN A 3 -23.69 -0.61 20.01
C GLN A 3 -22.78 0.35 19.24
N GLU A 4 -23.12 1.63 19.17
CA GLU A 4 -22.26 2.68 18.61
C GLU A 4 -20.91 2.74 19.33
N THR A 5 -20.91 2.62 20.66
CA THR A 5 -19.66 2.58 21.45
C THR A 5 -18.79 1.35 21.18
N LYS A 6 -19.33 0.27 20.59
CA LYS A 6 -18.55 -0.91 20.19
C LYS A 6 -17.93 -0.74 18.81
N LEU A 7 -18.69 -0.21 17.84
CA LEU A 7 -18.17 0.10 16.51
C LEU A 7 -17.15 1.24 16.56
N ASP A 8 -17.30 2.22 17.46
CA ASP A 8 -16.30 3.26 17.68
C ASP A 8 -14.95 2.67 18.16
N ARG A 9 -14.98 1.77 19.14
CA ARG A 9 -13.76 1.08 19.62
C ARG A 9 -13.13 0.20 18.54
N PHE A 10 -13.94 -0.54 17.79
CA PHE A 10 -13.45 -1.32 16.65
C PHE A 10 -12.84 -0.42 15.57
N ALA A 11 -13.45 0.72 15.25
CA ALA A 11 -12.93 1.67 14.28
C ALA A 11 -11.59 2.29 14.72
N LYS A 12 -11.46 2.64 16.01
CA LYS A 12 -10.18 3.11 16.59
C LYS A 12 -9.09 2.06 16.46
N TYR A 13 -9.42 0.80 16.73
CA TYR A 13 -8.48 -0.31 16.56
C TYR A 13 -8.11 -0.51 15.08
N ALA A 14 -9.07 -0.50 14.17
CA ALA A 14 -8.81 -0.60 12.73
C ALA A 14 -7.93 0.55 12.22
N TRP A 15 -8.10 1.77 12.74
CA TRP A 15 -7.20 2.90 12.45
C TRP A 15 -5.77 2.64 12.95
N TYR A 16 -5.63 2.07 14.15
CA TYR A 16 -4.34 1.70 14.70
C TYR A 16 -3.64 0.64 13.82
N VAL A 17 -4.36 -0.40 13.39
CA VAL A 17 -3.81 -1.43 12.48
C VAL A 17 -3.41 -0.83 11.12
N LEU A 18 -4.24 0.06 10.56
CA LEU A 18 -3.90 0.78 9.33
C LEU A 18 -2.65 1.64 9.50
N ALA A 19 -2.53 2.38 10.61
CA ALA A 19 -1.35 3.19 10.90
C ALA A 19 -0.09 2.34 11.09
N TRP A 20 -0.21 1.18 11.75
CA TRP A 20 0.89 0.24 11.89
C TRP A 20 1.37 -0.28 10.53
N ASN A 21 0.45 -0.65 9.63
CA ASN A 21 0.80 -1.05 8.27
C ASN A 21 1.53 0.06 7.51
N VAL A 22 1.14 1.33 7.68
CA VAL A 22 1.88 2.46 7.10
C VAL A 22 3.31 2.54 7.65
N VAL A 23 3.50 2.32 8.96
CA VAL A 23 4.84 2.26 9.57
C VAL A 23 5.66 1.11 8.99
N VAL A 24 5.09 -0.09 8.87
CA VAL A 24 5.76 -1.26 8.26
C VAL A 24 6.20 -0.95 6.83
N ILE A 25 5.34 -0.29 6.03
CA ILE A 25 5.65 0.10 4.64
C ILE A 25 6.79 1.11 4.60
N VAL A 26 6.74 2.17 5.41
CA VAL A 26 7.81 3.19 5.46
C VAL A 26 9.13 2.56 5.89
N TRP A 27 9.10 1.66 6.86
CA TRP A 27 10.29 0.93 7.30
C TRP A 27 10.83 0.00 6.20
N GLY A 28 9.97 -0.67 5.44
CA GLY A 28 10.36 -1.46 4.27
C GLY A 28 10.99 -0.63 3.14
N VAL A 29 10.49 0.59 2.91
CA VAL A 29 11.10 1.56 1.98
C VAL A 29 12.49 1.95 2.47
N PHE A 30 12.65 2.24 3.76
CA PHE A 30 13.95 2.54 4.36
C PHE A 30 14.93 1.36 4.23
N LEU A 31 14.51 0.13 4.54
CA LEU A 31 15.31 -1.09 4.38
C LEU A 31 15.84 -1.25 2.96
N ARG A 32 15.01 -0.96 1.96
CA ARG A 32 15.42 -1.00 0.55
C ARG A 32 16.41 0.11 0.23
N ALA A 33 16.12 1.34 0.66
CA ALA A 33 16.97 2.51 0.43
C ALA A 33 18.36 2.37 1.08
N SER A 34 18.44 1.78 2.27
CA SER A 34 19.68 1.50 2.98
C SER A 34 20.46 0.30 2.43
N LYS A 35 19.94 -0.37 1.39
CA LYS A 35 20.49 -1.61 0.82
C LYS A 35 20.69 -2.70 1.89
N SER A 36 19.78 -2.79 2.86
CA SER A 36 19.85 -3.73 3.98
C SER A 36 18.98 -4.97 3.79
N GLY A 37 18.28 -5.12 2.66
CA GLY A 37 17.44 -6.29 2.36
C GLY A 37 18.20 -7.58 2.02
N ASP A 38 19.41 -7.71 2.57
CA ASP A 38 20.33 -8.85 2.52
C ASP A 38 21.05 -9.06 3.88
N GLY A 39 20.67 -8.32 4.92
CA GLY A 39 21.29 -8.36 6.25
C GLY A 39 21.08 -9.67 7.02
N CYS A 40 20.05 -10.44 6.67
CA CYS A 40 19.77 -11.77 7.22
C CYS A 40 20.13 -12.93 6.26
N GLY A 41 20.75 -12.63 5.12
CA GLY A 41 21.03 -13.60 4.05
C GLY A 41 19.74 -14.17 3.43
N GLU A 42 19.81 -15.38 2.89
CA GLU A 42 18.66 -16.09 2.29
C GLU A 42 17.84 -16.87 3.33
N HIS A 43 17.96 -16.53 4.61
CA HIS A 43 17.14 -17.12 5.67
C HIS A 43 15.88 -16.29 5.87
N TRP A 44 14.71 -16.92 6.01
CA TRP A 44 13.43 -16.21 6.20
C TRP A 44 12.92 -16.22 7.65
N LEU A 45 12.87 -17.40 8.27
CA LEU A 45 12.43 -17.56 9.67
C LEU A 45 13.54 -17.23 10.66
N THR A 46 14.79 -17.57 10.30
CA THR A 46 15.99 -17.20 11.03
C THR A 46 16.70 -16.05 10.30
N CYS A 47 17.64 -15.44 10.98
CA CYS A 47 18.53 -14.42 10.45
C CYS A 47 19.96 -14.92 10.66
N ASN A 48 20.64 -15.35 9.58
CA ASN A 48 21.95 -16.00 9.64
C ASN A 48 22.03 -17.23 10.57
N GLY A 49 20.96 -18.05 10.60
CA GLY A 49 20.91 -19.26 11.42
C GLY A 49 20.40 -19.06 12.86
N GLU A 50 20.24 -17.82 13.33
CA GLU A 50 19.72 -17.51 14.66
C GLU A 50 18.29 -16.95 14.59
N LEU A 51 17.44 -17.25 15.59
CA LEU A 51 16.09 -16.66 15.68
C LEU A 51 16.13 -15.21 16.17
N ILE A 52 17.02 -14.92 17.12
CA ILE A 52 17.32 -13.58 17.61
C ILE A 52 18.83 -13.40 17.45
N PRO A 53 19.29 -12.49 16.57
CA PRO A 53 20.72 -12.35 16.31
C PRO A 53 21.44 -11.79 17.53
N SER A 54 22.46 -12.50 17.99
CA SER A 54 23.20 -12.21 19.22
C SER A 54 24.27 -11.12 19.06
N ALA A 55 24.82 -10.94 17.85
CA ALA A 55 25.75 -9.87 17.49
C ALA A 55 25.44 -9.28 16.09
N PRO A 56 24.31 -8.58 15.91
CA PRO A 56 23.85 -8.16 14.59
C PRO A 56 24.68 -6.99 14.03
N GLN A 57 25.09 -7.11 12.77
CA GLN A 57 25.56 -5.96 12.00
C GLN A 57 24.40 -4.98 11.74
N PHE A 58 24.70 -3.72 11.43
CA PHE A 58 23.66 -2.70 11.23
C PHE A 58 22.60 -3.09 10.18
N LYS A 59 23.01 -3.72 9.07
CA LYS A 59 22.09 -4.26 8.06
C LYS A 59 21.15 -5.33 8.64
N THR A 60 21.70 -6.25 9.41
CA THR A 60 20.96 -7.32 10.10
C THR A 60 19.91 -6.73 11.06
N VAL A 61 20.25 -5.69 11.82
CA VAL A 61 19.29 -4.99 12.70
C VAL A 61 18.11 -4.42 11.90
N ILE A 62 18.39 -3.76 10.77
CA ILE A 62 17.35 -3.17 9.92
C ILE A 62 16.42 -4.25 9.35
N GLU A 63 16.98 -5.32 8.79
CA GLU A 63 16.17 -6.38 8.20
C GLU A 63 15.38 -7.16 9.25
N PHE A 64 16.03 -7.54 10.35
CA PHE A 64 15.39 -8.24 11.45
C PHE A 64 14.25 -7.41 12.06
N SER A 65 14.48 -6.13 12.33
CA SER A 65 13.43 -5.24 12.84
C SER A 65 12.24 -5.11 11.89
N HIS A 66 12.48 -5.07 10.57
CA HIS A 66 11.38 -5.09 9.60
C HIS A 66 10.55 -6.37 9.69
N ARG A 67 11.20 -7.54 9.75
CA ARG A 67 10.51 -8.82 9.93
C ARG A 67 9.70 -8.86 11.23
N MET A 68 10.26 -8.34 12.33
CA MET A 68 9.55 -8.25 13.61
C MET A 68 8.33 -7.35 13.55
N THR A 69 8.38 -6.23 12.82
CA THR A 69 7.19 -5.38 12.63
C THR A 69 6.06 -6.11 11.89
N THR A 70 6.38 -7.01 10.96
CA THR A 70 5.42 -7.88 10.26
C THR A 70 4.84 -8.96 11.17
N VAL A 71 5.65 -9.54 12.07
CA VAL A 71 5.17 -10.49 13.09
C VAL A 71 4.14 -9.83 14.00
N ILE A 72 4.46 -8.61 14.48
CA ILE A 72 3.53 -7.80 15.29
C ILE A 72 2.25 -7.52 14.50
N ASP A 73 2.36 -7.14 13.22
CA ASP A 73 1.20 -6.91 12.35
C ASP A 73 0.31 -8.15 12.25
N GLY A 74 0.89 -9.34 12.11
CA GLY A 74 0.15 -10.60 12.11
C GLY A 74 -0.73 -10.79 13.36
N PHE A 75 -0.22 -10.47 14.55
CA PHE A 75 -1.02 -10.52 15.78
C PHE A 75 -2.13 -9.44 15.80
N LEU A 76 -1.83 -8.23 15.34
CA LEU A 76 -2.82 -7.16 15.25
C LEU A 76 -3.96 -7.53 14.30
N MET A 77 -3.62 -8.12 13.16
CA MET A 77 -4.57 -8.61 12.16
C MET A 77 -5.42 -9.76 12.69
N LEU A 78 -4.83 -10.67 13.46
CA LEU A 78 -5.57 -11.76 14.11
C LEU A 78 -6.62 -11.21 15.11
N ILE A 79 -6.24 -10.25 15.94
CA ILE A 79 -7.16 -9.59 16.87
C ILE A 79 -8.28 -8.87 16.10
N LEU A 80 -7.94 -8.15 15.01
CA LEU A 80 -8.91 -7.47 14.16
C LEU A 80 -9.93 -8.45 13.57
N LEU A 81 -9.45 -9.60 13.07
CA LEU A 81 -10.28 -10.66 12.52
C LEU A 81 -11.22 -11.27 13.55
N ILE A 82 -10.71 -11.66 14.72
CA ILE A 82 -11.53 -12.23 15.80
C ILE A 82 -12.61 -11.23 16.24
N TRP A 83 -12.25 -9.95 16.35
CA TRP A 83 -13.21 -8.91 16.71
C TRP A 83 -14.27 -8.70 15.63
N ALA A 84 -13.89 -8.69 14.34
CA ALA A 84 -14.83 -8.60 13.22
C ALA A 84 -15.80 -9.80 13.19
N ILE A 85 -15.31 -11.03 13.44
CA ILE A 85 -16.15 -12.23 13.55
C ILE A 85 -17.15 -12.08 14.69
N ARG A 86 -16.73 -11.63 15.87
CA ARG A 86 -17.64 -11.41 17.02
C ARG A 86 -18.69 -10.34 16.75
N ILE A 87 -18.34 -9.28 16.02
CA ILE A 87 -19.30 -8.25 15.60
C ILE A 87 -20.34 -8.86 14.66
N TRP A 88 -19.90 -9.62 13.66
CA TRP A 88 -20.81 -10.27 12.71
C TRP A 88 -21.72 -11.32 13.37
N GLN A 89 -21.19 -12.17 14.25
CA GLN A 89 -21.98 -13.15 14.99
C GLN A 89 -23.07 -12.50 15.85
N LYS A 90 -22.78 -11.32 16.41
CA LYS A 90 -23.73 -10.59 17.26
C LYS A 90 -24.78 -9.81 16.45
N MET A 91 -24.37 -9.14 15.38
CA MET A 91 -25.25 -8.24 14.62
C MET A 91 -25.99 -8.95 13.49
N ARG A 92 -25.32 -9.89 12.81
CA ARG A 92 -25.84 -10.65 11.65
C ARG A 92 -26.48 -9.80 10.55
N ASP A 93 -26.08 -8.54 10.43
CA ASP A 93 -26.59 -7.60 9.44
C ASP A 93 -25.64 -7.50 8.22
N ARG A 94 -26.13 -6.83 7.16
CA ARG A 94 -25.35 -6.63 5.93
C ARG A 94 -24.05 -5.85 6.19
N ARG A 95 -24.07 -4.87 7.10
CA ARG A 95 -22.91 -4.02 7.40
C ARG A 95 -21.78 -4.82 8.05
N SER A 96 -22.08 -5.56 9.12
CA SER A 96 -21.10 -6.39 9.81
C SER A 96 -20.54 -7.49 8.91
N ARG A 97 -21.34 -8.05 7.98
CA ARG A 97 -20.87 -8.99 6.96
C ARG A 97 -19.85 -8.36 6.00
N ILE A 98 -20.09 -7.15 5.51
CA ILE A 98 -19.16 -6.45 4.60
C ILE A 98 -17.88 -6.04 5.34
N ILE A 99 -17.98 -5.61 6.60
CA ILE A 99 -16.81 -5.37 7.46
C ILE A 99 -15.98 -6.66 7.58
N LEU A 100 -16.61 -7.79 7.90
CA LEU A 100 -15.92 -9.07 8.01
C LEU A 100 -15.21 -9.45 6.71
N TYR A 101 -15.86 -9.33 5.55
CA TYR A 101 -15.22 -9.60 4.26
C TYR A 101 -14.07 -8.64 3.96
N SER A 102 -14.16 -7.38 4.39
CA SER A 102 -13.06 -6.42 4.23
C SER A 102 -11.85 -6.83 5.07
N VAL A 103 -12.08 -7.29 6.31
CA VAL A 103 -11.02 -7.79 7.20
C VAL A 103 -10.43 -9.11 6.70
N ILE A 104 -11.24 -10.04 6.22
CA ILE A 104 -10.76 -11.30 5.61
C ILE A 104 -9.87 -11.00 4.40
N GLY A 105 -10.28 -10.05 3.55
CA GLY A 105 -9.45 -9.58 2.44
C GLY A 105 -8.11 -9.03 2.93
N ALA A 106 -8.12 -8.15 3.93
CA ALA A 106 -6.88 -7.63 4.51
C ALA A 106 -5.98 -8.75 5.10
N VAL A 107 -6.54 -9.71 5.82
CA VAL A 107 -5.78 -10.86 6.37
C VAL A 107 -5.16 -11.69 5.25
N PHE A 108 -5.92 -11.99 4.20
CA PHE A 108 -5.41 -12.70 3.03
C PHE A 108 -4.20 -11.95 2.45
N PHE A 109 -4.32 -10.63 2.23
CA PHE A 109 -3.25 -9.83 1.65
C PHE A 109 -2.04 -9.67 2.59
N VAL A 110 -2.19 -9.68 3.92
CA VAL A 110 -1.04 -9.71 4.85
C VAL A 110 -0.29 -11.04 4.79
N ILE A 111 -1.01 -12.16 4.70
CA ILE A 111 -0.40 -13.49 4.57
C ILE A 111 0.36 -13.60 3.24
N THR A 112 -0.27 -13.18 2.15
CA THR A 112 0.41 -13.16 0.85
C THR A 112 1.55 -12.17 0.86
N GLU A 113 1.50 -11.07 1.61
CA GLU A 113 2.65 -10.16 1.69
C GLU A 113 3.85 -10.78 2.38
N ALA A 114 3.61 -11.44 3.50
CA ALA A 114 4.66 -12.21 4.16
C ALA A 114 5.23 -13.29 3.24
N ALA A 115 4.38 -13.97 2.46
CA ALA A 115 4.83 -14.98 1.50
C ALA A 115 5.63 -14.38 0.32
N VAL A 116 5.23 -13.22 -0.20
CA VAL A 116 5.96 -12.53 -1.29
C VAL A 116 7.29 -11.98 -0.78
N GLY A 117 7.32 -11.43 0.44
CA GLY A 117 8.55 -11.05 1.13
C GLY A 117 9.48 -12.24 1.36
N ALA A 118 8.94 -13.39 1.75
CA ALA A 118 9.69 -14.64 1.88
C ALA A 118 10.27 -15.07 0.54
N GLY A 119 9.45 -15.03 -0.52
CA GLY A 119 9.87 -15.32 -1.88
C GLY A 119 11.04 -14.46 -2.32
N LEU A 120 11.02 -13.15 -2.06
CA LEU A 120 12.15 -12.24 -2.37
C LEU A 120 13.47 -12.73 -1.76
N VAL A 121 13.45 -13.15 -0.50
CA VAL A 121 14.66 -13.59 0.22
C VAL A 121 15.09 -15.00 -0.22
N LEU A 122 14.16 -15.96 -0.24
CA LEU A 122 14.44 -17.37 -0.51
C LEU A 122 14.82 -17.66 -1.97
N THR A 123 14.48 -16.75 -2.89
CA THR A 123 14.87 -16.86 -4.31
C THR A 123 16.05 -15.97 -4.68
N GLY A 124 16.76 -15.43 -3.68
CA GLY A 124 17.97 -14.63 -3.90
C GLY A 124 17.71 -13.26 -4.53
N ASN A 125 16.47 -12.77 -4.52
CA ASN A 125 16.08 -11.45 -5.05
C ASN A 125 16.33 -10.31 -4.04
N THR A 126 17.49 -10.35 -3.38
CA THR A 126 17.89 -9.49 -2.25
C THR A 126 18.47 -8.14 -2.71
N ALA A 127 18.90 -7.29 -1.77
CA ALA A 127 19.23 -5.87 -1.97
C ALA A 127 20.16 -5.56 -3.17
N VAL A 128 21.14 -6.40 -3.47
CA VAL A 128 22.14 -6.16 -4.53
C VAL A 128 22.03 -7.12 -5.73
N ALA A 129 21.12 -8.09 -5.68
CA ALA A 129 20.97 -9.09 -6.74
C ALA A 129 20.46 -8.48 -8.06
N VAL A 130 21.13 -8.79 -9.16
CA VAL A 130 20.70 -8.45 -10.53
C VAL A 130 20.14 -9.72 -11.17
N THR A 131 18.85 -9.97 -10.92
CA THR A 131 18.12 -11.11 -11.46
C THR A 131 16.93 -10.62 -12.27
N ASP A 132 16.58 -11.37 -13.32
CA ASP A 132 15.45 -11.02 -14.20
C ASP A 132 14.10 -11.06 -13.47
N THR A 133 14.01 -11.83 -12.38
CA THR A 133 12.78 -12.02 -11.61
C THR A 133 12.56 -10.95 -10.53
N ARG A 134 13.61 -10.25 -10.08
CA ARG A 134 13.55 -9.26 -9.00
C ARG A 134 12.55 -8.12 -9.25
N PRO A 135 12.46 -7.52 -10.45
CA PRO A 135 11.46 -6.50 -10.73
C PRO A 135 10.03 -7.02 -10.52
N PHE A 136 9.74 -8.26 -10.91
CA PHE A 136 8.41 -8.85 -10.79
C PHE A 136 8.03 -9.12 -9.34
N TRP A 137 8.96 -9.66 -8.54
CA TRP A 137 8.74 -9.82 -7.10
C TRP A 137 8.52 -8.48 -6.40
N ALA A 138 9.33 -7.46 -6.72
CA ALA A 138 9.21 -6.14 -6.13
C ALA A 138 7.88 -5.44 -6.50
N MET A 139 7.45 -5.56 -7.76
CA MET A 139 6.15 -5.04 -8.22
C MET A 139 4.98 -5.80 -7.59
N GLY A 140 5.08 -7.13 -7.52
CA GLY A 140 4.07 -7.99 -6.89
C GLY A 140 3.88 -7.64 -5.42
N HIS A 141 4.98 -7.48 -4.68
CA HIS A 141 4.97 -7.04 -3.28
C HIS A 141 4.27 -5.68 -3.14
N LEU A 142 4.60 -4.69 -3.99
CA LEU A 142 3.95 -3.38 -3.92
C LEU A 142 2.44 -3.45 -4.21
N VAL A 143 2.04 -4.18 -5.26
CA VAL A 143 0.63 -4.32 -5.64
C VAL A 143 -0.16 -4.97 -4.51
N ASN A 144 0.39 -6.02 -3.90
CA ASN A 144 -0.19 -6.70 -2.76
C ASN A 144 -0.40 -5.72 -1.59
N THR A 145 0.62 -4.91 -1.27
CA THR A 145 0.57 -3.90 -0.20
C THR A 145 -0.51 -2.85 -0.47
N PHE A 146 -0.65 -2.37 -1.71
CA PHE A 146 -1.66 -1.36 -2.04
C PHE A 146 -3.07 -1.92 -1.93
N VAL A 147 -3.29 -3.17 -2.36
CA VAL A 147 -4.60 -3.83 -2.21
C VAL A 147 -4.91 -4.08 -0.72
N LEU A 148 -3.93 -4.50 0.08
CA LEU A 148 -4.06 -4.59 1.53
C LEU A 148 -4.56 -3.27 2.15
N LEU A 149 -3.91 -2.16 1.83
CA LEU A 149 -4.30 -0.84 2.34
C LEU A 149 -5.73 -0.47 1.95
N VAL A 150 -6.18 -0.83 0.75
CA VAL A 150 -7.57 -0.62 0.33
C VAL A 150 -8.53 -1.37 1.25
N PHE A 151 -8.26 -2.64 1.58
CA PHE A 151 -9.09 -3.41 2.52
C PHE A 151 -9.10 -2.84 3.93
N LEU A 152 -7.96 -2.36 4.43
CA LEU A 152 -7.87 -1.72 5.76
C LEU A 152 -8.62 -0.38 5.80
N VAL A 153 -8.45 0.47 4.77
CA VAL A 153 -9.18 1.73 4.62
C VAL A 153 -10.68 1.49 4.50
N MET A 154 -11.10 0.48 3.73
CA MET A 154 -12.52 0.08 3.64
C MET A 154 -13.04 -0.37 5.01
N THR A 155 -12.28 -1.18 5.75
CA THR A 155 -12.65 -1.63 7.10
C THR A 155 -12.90 -0.45 8.04
N VAL A 156 -11.95 0.50 8.08
CA VAL A 156 -12.07 1.75 8.85
C VAL A 156 -13.29 2.57 8.43
N TRP A 157 -13.47 2.75 7.12
CA TRP A 157 -14.57 3.55 6.57
C TRP A 157 -15.94 2.95 6.91
N LEU A 158 -16.09 1.63 6.75
CA LEU A 158 -17.31 0.89 7.08
C LEU A 158 -17.58 0.85 8.59
N ALA A 159 -16.53 0.84 9.42
CA ALA A 159 -16.66 0.87 10.87
C ALA A 159 -17.15 2.22 11.40
N LYS A 160 -16.74 3.35 10.80
CA LYS A 160 -17.15 4.69 11.25
C LYS A 160 -18.51 5.16 10.73
N ARG A 161 -18.93 4.73 9.55
CA ARG A 161 -20.10 5.34 8.88
C ARG A 161 -21.42 4.75 9.38
N GLU A 162 -22.27 5.57 10.01
CA GLU A 162 -23.69 5.25 10.26
C GLU A 162 -24.57 5.36 9.02
N ARG A 163 -24.02 5.85 7.90
CA ARG A 163 -24.81 6.07 6.68
C ARG A 163 -25.29 4.73 6.13
N GLN A 164 -26.60 4.63 5.95
CA GLN A 164 -27.25 3.63 5.12
C GLN A 164 -26.43 3.45 3.83
N PHE A 165 -26.17 2.20 3.43
CA PHE A 165 -25.58 1.93 2.13
C PHE A 165 -26.47 2.59 1.08
N ALA A 166 -26.04 3.75 0.57
CA ALA A 166 -26.77 4.48 -0.45
C ALA A 166 -26.96 3.57 -1.67
N ALA A 167 -27.94 3.91 -2.52
CA ALA A 167 -28.22 3.23 -3.77
C ALA A 167 -26.93 2.85 -4.51
N ARG A 168 -26.94 1.68 -5.17
CA ARG A 168 -25.77 1.16 -5.90
C ARG A 168 -25.18 2.27 -6.78
N PRO A 169 -23.87 2.54 -6.70
CA PRO A 169 -23.25 3.59 -7.51
C PRO A 169 -23.49 3.32 -9.00
N GLU A 170 -23.66 4.38 -9.78
CA GLU A 170 -23.82 4.28 -11.24
C GLU A 170 -22.64 3.50 -11.83
N ARG A 171 -22.91 2.60 -12.78
CA ARG A 171 -21.88 1.77 -13.44
C ARG A 171 -20.71 2.60 -13.96
N LYS A 172 -20.98 3.78 -14.53
CA LYS A 172 -19.95 4.70 -15.02
C LYS A 172 -19.00 5.17 -13.92
N VAL A 173 -19.53 5.51 -12.74
CA VAL A 173 -18.72 5.92 -11.58
C VAL A 173 -17.82 4.77 -11.13
N VAL A 174 -18.35 3.55 -11.04
CA VAL A 174 -17.59 2.36 -10.66
C VAL A 174 -16.44 2.09 -11.63
N VAL A 175 -16.70 2.15 -12.95
CA VAL A 175 -15.68 1.93 -13.97
C VAL A 175 -14.58 3.00 -13.90
N LEU A 176 -14.94 4.29 -13.79
CA LEU A 176 -13.94 5.36 -13.73
C LEU A 176 -13.07 5.28 -12.47
N VAL A 177 -13.65 4.91 -11.32
CA VAL A 177 -12.91 4.68 -10.09
C VAL A 177 -12.02 3.43 -10.19
N ALA A 178 -12.48 2.38 -10.86
CA ALA A 178 -11.65 1.20 -11.11
C ALA A 178 -10.45 1.52 -12.01
N ILE A 179 -10.65 2.33 -13.06
CA ILE A 179 -9.55 2.84 -13.91
C ILE A 179 -8.58 3.69 -13.07
N ALA A 180 -9.08 4.56 -12.19
CA ALA A 180 -8.24 5.36 -11.29
C ALA A 180 -7.36 4.48 -10.40
N PHE A 181 -7.95 3.43 -9.83
CA PHE A 181 -7.24 2.48 -9.00
C PHE A 181 -6.17 1.70 -9.80
N ALA A 182 -6.51 1.20 -10.99
CA ALA A 182 -5.56 0.54 -11.87
C ALA A 182 -4.40 1.46 -12.27
N ALA A 183 -4.67 2.72 -12.59
CA ALA A 183 -3.65 3.71 -12.91
C ALA A 183 -2.71 3.97 -11.72
N LEU A 184 -3.24 4.06 -10.49
CA LEU A 184 -2.42 4.19 -9.28
C LEU A 184 -1.51 2.96 -9.05
N LEU A 185 -2.00 1.75 -9.31
CA LEU A 185 -1.17 0.54 -9.26
C LEU A 185 -0.02 0.61 -10.28
N LEU A 186 -0.30 1.02 -11.52
CA LEU A 186 0.71 1.18 -12.57
C LEU A 186 1.75 2.26 -12.23
N VAL A 187 1.34 3.38 -11.63
CA VAL A 187 2.26 4.40 -11.10
C VAL A 187 3.14 3.82 -10.00
N GLY A 188 2.58 3.03 -9.09
CA GLY A 188 3.35 2.33 -8.06
C GLY A 188 4.37 1.35 -8.64
N MET A 189 3.93 0.49 -9.55
CA MET A 189 4.78 -0.52 -10.21
C MET A 189 5.95 0.13 -10.95
N SER A 190 5.67 1.14 -11.77
CA SER A 190 6.70 1.92 -12.46
C SER A 190 7.63 2.65 -11.49
N GLY A 191 7.13 3.15 -10.36
CA GLY A 191 7.93 3.77 -9.30
C GLY A 191 8.89 2.79 -8.64
N THR A 192 8.44 1.57 -8.33
CA THR A 192 9.31 0.49 -7.85
C THR A 192 10.41 0.16 -8.84
N LEU A 193 10.07 0.09 -10.14
CA LEU A 193 11.03 -0.20 -11.20
C LEU A 193 12.07 0.94 -11.34
N ALA A 194 11.62 2.19 -11.29
CA ALA A 194 12.50 3.36 -11.33
C ALA A 194 13.45 3.40 -10.12
N ALA A 195 12.94 3.10 -8.92
CA ALA A 195 13.76 3.01 -7.71
C ALA A 195 14.81 1.88 -7.80
N LEU A 196 14.41 0.70 -8.27
CA LEU A 196 15.31 -0.43 -8.49
C LEU A 196 16.39 -0.11 -9.53
N SER A 197 15.98 0.49 -10.65
CA SER A 197 16.89 0.94 -11.71
C SER A 197 17.96 1.91 -11.18
N ASN A 198 17.57 2.91 -10.40
CA ASN A 198 18.51 3.87 -9.80
C ASN A 198 19.49 3.22 -8.80
N MET A 199 19.07 2.14 -8.13
CA MET A 199 19.94 1.40 -7.22
C MET A 199 20.97 0.53 -7.95
N LEU A 200 20.56 -0.10 -9.07
CA LEU A 200 21.39 -1.02 -9.84
C LEU A 200 22.31 -0.31 -10.84
N PHE A 201 21.85 0.79 -11.43
CA PHE A 201 22.56 1.54 -12.48
C PHE A 201 22.70 3.02 -12.08
N PRO A 202 23.57 3.34 -11.09
CA PRO A 202 23.74 4.72 -10.65
C PRO A 202 24.29 5.61 -11.77
N SER A 203 23.96 6.91 -11.72
CA SER A 203 24.47 7.96 -12.60
C SER A 203 25.07 9.07 -11.75
N ALA A 204 26.26 9.56 -12.12
CA ALA A 204 26.96 10.63 -11.39
C ALA A 204 26.38 12.01 -11.71
N SER A 205 25.71 12.17 -12.86
CA SER A 205 25.06 13.42 -13.27
C SER A 205 23.72 13.18 -13.96
N LEU A 206 22.90 14.24 -14.03
CA LEU A 206 21.62 14.22 -14.76
C LEU A 206 21.83 13.92 -16.26
N ALA A 207 22.85 14.54 -16.87
CA ALA A 207 23.15 14.34 -18.29
C ALA A 207 23.52 12.89 -18.60
N GLU A 208 24.33 12.26 -17.75
CA GLU A 208 24.68 10.85 -17.86
C GLU A 208 23.43 9.95 -17.68
N GLY A 209 22.56 10.29 -16.74
CA GLY A 209 21.30 9.58 -16.52
C GLY A 209 20.40 9.58 -17.76
N ILE A 210 20.23 10.75 -18.39
CA ILE A 210 19.44 10.90 -19.62
C ILE A 210 20.09 10.12 -20.76
N ALA A 211 21.40 10.23 -20.96
CA ALA A 211 22.10 9.49 -22.01
C ALA A 211 21.91 7.97 -21.85
N LYS A 212 21.97 7.47 -20.60
CA LYS A 212 21.71 6.07 -20.26
C LYS A 212 20.27 5.64 -20.55
N ASP A 213 19.27 6.49 -20.30
CA ASP A 213 17.86 6.15 -20.54
C ASP A 213 17.53 5.94 -22.03
N PHE A 214 18.20 6.69 -22.92
CA PHE A 214 17.95 6.63 -24.37
C PHE A 214 18.92 5.70 -25.13
N SER A 215 19.96 5.18 -24.48
CA SER A 215 20.92 4.30 -25.13
C SER A 215 20.33 2.93 -25.47
N ALA A 216 20.51 2.50 -26.73
CA ALA A 216 20.10 1.19 -27.24
C ALA A 216 20.94 0.02 -26.68
N SER A 217 22.04 0.28 -25.97
CA SER A 217 22.83 -0.72 -25.24
C SER A 217 22.46 -0.85 -23.76
N SER A 218 21.64 0.06 -23.22
CA SER A 218 21.23 0.03 -21.80
C SER A 218 20.26 -1.12 -21.50
N ASN A 219 20.31 -1.62 -20.27
CA ASN A 219 19.38 -2.63 -19.77
C ASN A 219 17.92 -2.15 -19.86
N VAL A 220 16.99 -3.07 -20.15
CA VAL A 220 15.55 -2.76 -20.30
C VAL A 220 14.96 -2.11 -19.05
N VAL A 221 15.37 -2.56 -17.86
CA VAL A 221 14.92 -2.00 -16.57
C VAL A 221 15.30 -0.52 -16.44
N LEU A 222 16.44 -0.12 -17.01
CA LEU A 222 16.89 1.28 -17.01
C LEU A 222 16.03 2.15 -17.93
N ARG A 223 15.74 1.69 -19.15
CA ARG A 223 14.90 2.46 -20.08
C ARG A 223 13.47 2.66 -19.58
N LEU A 224 12.95 1.69 -18.84
CA LEU A 224 11.62 1.77 -18.24
C LEU A 224 11.52 2.78 -17.09
N ARG A 225 12.64 3.35 -16.63
CA ARG A 225 12.67 4.38 -15.57
C ARG A 225 11.81 5.60 -15.91
N LEU A 226 11.79 6.02 -17.18
CA LEU A 226 10.99 7.15 -17.67
C LEU A 226 9.47 6.91 -17.62
N SER A 227 9.03 5.65 -17.53
CA SER A 227 7.60 5.34 -17.44
C SER A 227 6.95 5.92 -16.19
N HIS A 228 7.68 5.99 -15.07
CA HIS A 228 7.14 6.47 -13.79
C HIS A 228 6.70 7.94 -13.81
N PRO A 229 7.55 8.92 -14.17
CA PRO A 229 7.12 10.32 -14.22
C PRO A 229 6.01 10.55 -15.25
N ILE A 230 6.05 9.88 -16.40
CA ILE A 230 4.99 9.98 -17.43
C ILE A 230 3.66 9.48 -16.88
N LEU A 231 3.63 8.26 -16.34
CA LEU A 231 2.42 7.68 -15.76
C LEU A 231 1.91 8.49 -14.56
N SER A 232 2.81 9.06 -13.76
CA SER A 232 2.45 9.89 -12.59
C SER A 232 1.74 11.17 -13.01
N VAL A 233 2.24 11.87 -14.03
CA VAL A 233 1.60 13.08 -14.57
C VAL A 233 0.24 12.74 -15.18
N LEU A 234 0.18 11.73 -16.05
CA LEU A 234 -1.07 11.32 -16.71
C LEU A 234 -2.14 10.90 -15.69
N THR A 235 -1.75 10.10 -14.69
CA THR A 235 -2.65 9.66 -13.62
C THR A 235 -3.09 10.81 -12.74
N GLY A 236 -2.17 11.72 -12.38
CA GLY A 236 -2.51 12.93 -11.61
C GLY A 236 -3.54 13.81 -12.30
N VAL A 237 -3.33 14.08 -13.60
CA VAL A 237 -4.27 14.81 -14.45
C VAL A 237 -5.63 14.10 -14.48
N TYR A 238 -5.64 12.79 -14.74
CA TYR A 238 -6.87 11.99 -14.75
C TYR A 238 -7.65 12.07 -13.43
N LEU A 239 -6.96 11.97 -12.28
CA LEU A 239 -7.58 12.05 -10.95
C LEU A 239 -8.19 13.43 -10.68
N ILE A 240 -7.53 14.51 -11.09
CA ILE A 240 -8.06 15.88 -10.96
C ILE A 240 -9.36 16.03 -11.75
N PHE A 241 -9.38 15.60 -13.01
CA PHE A 241 -10.59 15.64 -13.84
C PHE A 241 -11.70 14.75 -13.30
N LEU A 242 -11.37 13.54 -12.86
CA LEU A 242 -12.33 12.61 -12.27
C LEU A 242 -12.94 13.19 -10.99
N ALA A 243 -12.14 13.78 -10.10
CA ALA A 243 -12.61 14.42 -8.88
C ALA A 243 -13.53 15.62 -9.17
N GLY A 244 -13.17 16.45 -10.16
CA GLY A 244 -14.00 17.56 -10.64
C GLY A 244 -15.34 17.08 -11.20
N TRP A 245 -15.31 16.04 -12.03
CA TRP A 245 -16.52 15.43 -12.59
C TRP A 245 -17.42 14.81 -11.50
N LEU A 246 -16.86 14.04 -10.57
CA LEU A 246 -17.61 13.46 -9.44
C LEU A 246 -18.23 14.54 -8.55
N LYS A 247 -17.54 15.67 -8.35
CA LYS A 247 -18.07 16.82 -7.61
C LYS A 247 -19.27 17.45 -8.34
N SER A 248 -19.19 17.61 -9.66
CA SER A 248 -20.30 18.15 -10.48
C SER A 248 -21.55 17.27 -10.46
N ARG A 249 -21.39 15.96 -10.22
CA ARG A 249 -22.47 14.97 -10.14
C ARG A 249 -23.16 14.91 -8.78
N ARG A 250 -22.61 15.52 -7.73
CA ARG A 250 -23.25 15.53 -6.41
C ARG A 250 -24.42 16.52 -6.43
N PRO A 251 -25.63 16.13 -6.00
CA PRO A 251 -26.71 17.09 -5.77
C PRO A 251 -26.21 18.15 -4.79
N ALA A 252 -26.60 19.41 -4.99
CA ALA A 252 -26.17 20.54 -4.19
C ALA A 252 -26.64 20.38 -2.73
N SER A 253 -25.91 19.65 -1.90
CA SER A 253 -26.14 19.61 -0.45
C SER A 253 -25.69 20.93 0.15
N GLY A 254 -26.58 21.61 0.87
CA GLY A 254 -26.34 22.91 1.53
C GLY A 254 -25.11 22.98 2.43
N ASP A 255 -24.60 21.83 2.89
CA ASP A 255 -23.47 21.73 3.83
C ASP A 255 -22.08 22.03 3.23
N VAL A 256 -21.94 22.14 1.90
CA VAL A 256 -20.64 22.41 1.24
C VAL A 256 -20.43 23.90 0.92
N ARG A 257 -21.30 24.80 1.43
CA ARG A 257 -21.08 26.26 1.28
C ARG A 257 -19.98 26.83 2.16
N TRP A 258 -19.51 26.10 3.18
CA TRP A 258 -18.57 26.67 4.16
C TRP A 258 -17.17 26.98 3.59
N TRP A 259 -16.72 26.26 2.56
CA TRP A 259 -15.40 26.47 1.93
C TRP A 259 -15.42 27.29 0.63
N SER A 260 -16.59 27.60 0.06
CA SER A 260 -16.70 28.38 -1.19
C SER A 260 -17.20 29.82 -0.99
N GLY A 261 -17.66 30.18 0.22
CA GLY A 261 -18.31 31.46 0.48
C GLY A 261 -17.40 32.65 0.85
N ARG A 262 -16.07 32.48 0.98
CA ARG A 262 -15.20 33.55 1.51
C ARG A 262 -14.43 34.40 0.49
N CYS A 263 -14.54 34.11 -0.82
CA CYS A 263 -13.91 34.91 -1.88
C CYS A 263 -14.87 35.78 -2.71
N ARG A 264 -16.06 36.12 -2.20
CA ARG A 264 -16.98 37.09 -2.84
C ARG A 264 -17.44 38.20 -1.88
N ARG A 265 -16.51 38.75 -1.09
CA ARG A 265 -16.79 39.87 -0.19
C ARG A 265 -15.61 40.83 -0.09
N TRP A 266 -15.09 41.26 -1.23
CA TRP A 266 -14.30 42.48 -1.36
C TRP A 266 -14.64 43.08 -2.72
N SER A 267 -15.78 43.77 -2.74
CA SER A 267 -15.98 44.98 -3.52
C SER A 267 -15.08 46.07 -2.97
#